data_AF-A0A7Y9XXF0-F1
#
_entry.id   AF-A0A7Y9XXF0-F1
#
_cell.length_a   1.000
_cell.length_b   1.000
_cell.length_c   1.000
_cell.angle_alpha   90.00
_cell.angle_beta   90.00
_cell.angle_gamma   90.00
#
_symmetry.space_group_name_H-M   'P 1'
#
loop_
_entity.id
_entity.type
_entity.pdbx_description
1 polymer ?
#
loop_
_entity_poly.entity_id
_entity_poly.type
_entity_poly.pdbx_seq_one_letter_code
_entity_poly.pdbx_strand_id
1 'polypeptide(L)'
;MTSNRLMAGPVRNAVCTALAAALVAGCTSGLSLHSATGHASSAPLSDSKADREVAKIEAAVAKTPADAAARSALAQVYLQAGRFDSAATTFQDAIDLGAADPRNALGMALADIGAGRNRQAIVILDQWRDSIPASDLGLALALAGQTDRGVAVLAEALRGGDNSPKLRQNLAYAYALDGRWREARLMAAQDVPADQLDARISEWARSGRPEDYNVRVAGLLGAPVRSDPGQPVALALNVAPAAPRMAEAAPPAFTAPGGELPAVGDDAPEYVFPDFAAVPPVPELAEKPQAVAEAGPASFEAAFAETVLAAEPGFVSRPVVQQLPERSVQRDRVANTARLTRAAAPAKVSKASYAPARGKEECTHLVQLGSFSSEARARKAWDIFAAKNPELRKYEMTITPAIVRGKNYWRVAAAGFDRKEAAGLCSDVKRRGGGCIAYAADRPLPGALPSRGDNAPRMAAR
;
A
#
# COMPACT_ATOMS: atom_id res chain seq x y z
N MET A 1 59.69 -17.31 -53.13
CA MET A 1 58.26 -17.20 -53.52
C MET A 1 57.44 -18.08 -52.58
N THR A 2 56.32 -17.54 -52.06
CA THR A 2 55.23 -18.18 -51.27
C THR A 2 55.64 -18.89 -49.96
N SER A 3 55.44 -18.31 -48.76
CA SER A 3 54.17 -18.16 -47.99
C SER A 3 53.48 -19.53 -47.74
N ASN A 4 52.96 -19.93 -46.57
CA ASN A 4 52.54 -19.21 -45.38
C ASN A 4 52.30 -20.19 -44.20
N ARG A 5 52.60 -19.70 -42.99
CA ARG A 5 52.11 -20.01 -41.61
C ARG A 5 51.21 -21.23 -41.34
N LEU A 6 51.67 -22.06 -40.38
CA LEU A 6 50.86 -22.79 -39.38
C LEU A 6 51.73 -23.06 -38.12
N MET A 7 51.45 -22.39 -37.00
CA MET A 7 51.92 -22.72 -35.63
C MET A 7 50.82 -22.27 -34.67
N ALA A 8 50.09 -23.20 -34.05
CA ALA A 8 50.32 -23.75 -32.71
C ALA A 8 49.91 -22.79 -31.57
N GLY A 9 48.85 -23.14 -30.82
CA GLY A 9 48.58 -22.59 -29.47
C GLY A 9 49.50 -23.25 -28.43
N PRO A 10 49.23 -23.20 -27.09
CA PRO A 10 48.14 -22.56 -26.33
C PRO A 10 48.68 -21.67 -25.17
N VAL A 11 47.81 -21.12 -24.30
CA VAL A 11 47.93 -20.99 -22.81
C VAL A 11 46.96 -19.90 -22.28
N ARG A 12 45.89 -20.41 -21.66
CA ARG A 12 45.29 -20.03 -20.36
C ARG A 12 45.72 -18.68 -19.76
N ASN A 13 44.77 -17.74 -19.66
CA ASN A 13 44.68 -16.79 -18.55
C ASN A 13 43.20 -16.45 -18.27
N ALA A 14 42.71 -17.00 -17.17
CA ALA A 14 41.49 -16.57 -16.51
C ALA A 14 41.84 -15.35 -15.66
N VAL A 15 41.18 -14.21 -15.90
CA VAL A 15 41.13 -13.10 -14.97
C VAL A 15 39.68 -12.64 -14.85
N CYS A 16 39.13 -12.90 -13.67
CA CYS A 16 37.90 -12.34 -13.16
C CYS A 16 38.05 -10.81 -13.03
N THR A 17 37.13 -10.06 -13.63
CA THR A 17 36.67 -8.79 -13.07
C THR A 17 35.15 -8.73 -13.21
N ALA A 18 34.50 -9.26 -12.19
CA ALA A 18 33.14 -8.89 -11.83
C ALA A 18 33.15 -7.43 -11.36
N LEU A 19 32.37 -6.55 -11.98
CA LEU A 19 31.65 -5.46 -11.31
C LEU A 19 30.67 -4.81 -12.30
N ALA A 20 29.51 -4.37 -11.79
CA ALA A 20 28.43 -3.63 -12.46
C ALA A 20 27.23 -4.44 -13.01
N ALA A 21 26.75 -5.43 -12.27
CA ALA A 21 25.30 -5.71 -12.21
C ALA A 21 24.67 -4.81 -11.14
N ALA A 22 24.49 -3.52 -11.45
CA ALA A 22 23.69 -2.63 -10.62
C ALA A 22 22.23 -3.07 -10.72
N LEU A 23 21.70 -3.53 -9.58
CA LEU A 23 20.29 -3.86 -9.37
C LEU A 23 19.42 -2.63 -9.66
N VAL A 24 18.89 -2.54 -10.88
CA VAL A 24 17.69 -1.73 -11.16
C VAL A 24 16.48 -2.53 -10.67
N ALA A 25 16.33 -2.59 -9.35
CA ALA A 25 15.03 -2.79 -8.75
C ALA A 25 14.22 -1.53 -9.03
N GLY A 26 13.52 -1.53 -10.16
CA GLY A 26 12.60 -0.47 -10.53
C GLY A 26 11.41 -0.47 -9.57
N CYS A 27 11.56 0.20 -8.43
CA CYS A 27 10.44 0.66 -7.63
C CYS A 27 9.74 1.79 -8.40
N THR A 28 8.95 1.46 -9.42
CA THR A 28 7.86 2.33 -9.88
C THR A 28 6.69 2.19 -8.90
N SER A 29 6.94 2.48 -7.62
CA SER A 29 5.91 2.51 -6.58
C SER A 29 5.31 3.90 -6.60
N GLY A 30 4.40 4.16 -7.53
CA GLY A 30 3.68 5.43 -7.58
C GLY A 30 3.06 5.73 -6.21
N LEU A 31 3.32 6.92 -5.67
CA LEU A 31 2.67 7.39 -4.45
C LEU A 31 1.27 7.89 -4.85
N SER A 32 0.38 6.93 -5.09
CA SER A 32 -1.04 7.17 -5.14
C SER A 32 -1.61 6.62 -3.85
N LEU A 33 -2.54 7.33 -3.20
CA LEU A 33 -3.30 6.70 -2.13
C LEU A 33 -4.00 5.50 -2.76
N HIS A 34 -3.76 4.33 -2.17
CA HIS A 34 -4.54 3.17 -2.53
C HIS A 34 -5.98 3.44 -2.13
N SER A 35 -6.92 2.76 -2.79
CA SER A 35 -8.32 2.76 -2.34
C SER A 35 -8.36 2.48 -0.84
N ALA A 36 -9.21 3.17 -0.08
CA ALA A 36 -9.38 2.94 1.35
C ALA A 36 -9.82 1.49 1.73
N THR A 37 -10.11 0.66 0.73
CA THR A 37 -10.35 -0.80 0.86
C THR A 37 -9.13 -1.68 0.67
N GLY A 38 -8.05 -1.13 0.12
CA GLY A 38 -6.80 -1.84 -0.07
C GLY A 38 -6.16 -2.05 1.28
N HIS A 39 -6.22 -3.30 1.78
CA HIS A 39 -5.01 -3.84 2.39
C HIS A 39 -3.91 -3.54 1.36
N ALA A 40 -2.85 -2.83 1.73
CA ALA A 40 -1.73 -2.65 0.81
C ALA A 40 -1.48 -4.01 0.14
N SER A 41 -1.48 -4.04 -1.19
CA SER A 41 -1.33 -5.31 -1.91
C SER A 41 0.05 -5.94 -1.68
N SER A 42 0.92 -5.22 -0.97
CA SER A 42 2.06 -5.75 -0.23
C SER A 42 1.65 -6.03 1.22
N ALA A 43 1.77 -7.28 1.65
CA ALA A 43 1.83 -7.59 3.08
C ALA A 43 2.79 -6.61 3.77
N PRO A 44 2.46 -6.09 4.96
CA PRO A 44 3.32 -5.16 5.65
C PRO A 44 4.74 -5.72 5.67
N LEU A 45 5.72 -4.89 5.29
CA LEU A 45 7.11 -5.30 5.40
C LEU A 45 7.32 -5.70 6.86
N SER A 46 7.75 -6.94 7.10
CA SER A 46 8.23 -7.32 8.44
C SER A 46 9.27 -6.29 8.86
N ASP A 47 9.31 -5.87 10.12
CA ASP A 47 10.20 -4.81 10.59
C ASP A 47 11.65 -5.00 10.10
N SER A 48 12.17 -6.24 10.16
CA SER A 48 13.53 -6.55 9.66
C SER A 48 13.77 -6.28 8.17
N LYS A 49 12.73 -6.40 7.32
CA LYS A 49 12.83 -6.09 5.89
C LYS A 49 12.75 -4.59 5.65
N ALA A 50 11.85 -3.89 6.37
CA ALA A 50 11.75 -2.44 6.31
C ALA A 50 13.08 -1.79 6.75
N ASP A 51 13.65 -2.24 7.87
CA ASP A 51 14.92 -1.72 8.40
C ASP A 51 16.10 -1.94 7.43
N ARG A 52 16.18 -3.12 6.80
CA ARG A 52 17.22 -3.39 5.81
C ARG A 52 17.09 -2.51 4.57
N GLU A 53 15.87 -2.28 4.09
CA GLU A 53 15.64 -1.42 2.93
C GLU A 53 15.97 0.03 3.25
N VAL A 54 15.52 0.51 4.42
CA VAL A 54 15.86 1.83 4.97
C VAL A 54 17.39 2.02 5.04
N ALA A 55 18.11 1.13 5.73
CA ALA A 55 19.56 1.26 5.87
C ALA A 55 20.30 1.27 4.52
N LYS A 56 19.83 0.47 3.56
CA LYS A 56 20.40 0.43 2.21
C LYS A 56 20.20 1.73 1.46
N ILE A 57 19.01 2.32 1.52
CA ILE A 57 18.73 3.59 0.81
C ILE A 57 19.34 4.80 1.53
N GLU A 58 19.41 4.79 2.87
CA GLU A 58 20.14 5.79 3.67
C GLU A 58 21.61 5.83 3.25
N ALA A 59 22.27 4.67 3.14
CA ALA A 59 23.65 4.57 2.67
C ALA A 59 23.84 5.01 1.21
N ALA A 60 22.80 4.92 0.37
CA ALA A 60 22.84 5.43 -0.99
C ALA A 60 22.75 6.96 -1.01
N VAL A 61 21.80 7.54 -0.27
CA VAL A 61 21.63 9.00 -0.17
C VAL A 61 22.85 9.66 0.49
N ALA A 62 23.49 9.00 1.46
CA ALA A 62 24.73 9.49 2.07
C ALA A 62 25.86 9.73 1.05
N LYS A 63 25.86 9.02 -0.09
CA LYS A 63 26.85 9.22 -1.17
C LYS A 63 26.49 10.36 -2.11
N THR A 64 25.22 10.72 -2.18
CA THR A 64 24.69 11.80 -3.02
C THR A 64 23.71 12.68 -2.22
N PRO A 65 24.18 13.45 -1.22
CA PRO A 65 23.29 14.11 -0.26
C PRO A 65 22.40 15.21 -0.85
N ALA A 66 22.76 15.75 -2.02
CA ALA A 66 22.02 16.81 -2.71
C ALA A 66 21.15 16.29 -3.87
N ASP A 67 21.06 14.97 -4.08
CA ASP A 67 20.19 14.40 -5.11
C ASP A 67 18.74 14.37 -4.62
N ALA A 68 17.94 15.29 -5.17
CA ALA A 68 16.52 15.43 -4.86
C ALA A 68 15.73 14.14 -5.13
N ALA A 69 16.02 13.44 -6.23
CA ALA A 69 15.31 12.21 -6.60
C ALA A 69 15.65 11.06 -5.65
N ALA A 70 16.92 10.95 -5.25
CA ALA A 70 17.34 9.97 -4.25
C ALA A 70 16.68 10.23 -2.89
N ARG A 71 16.54 11.49 -2.47
CA ARG A 71 15.81 11.86 -1.25
C ARG A 71 14.32 11.59 -1.35
N SER A 72 13.66 11.90 -2.48
CA SER A 72 12.25 11.52 -2.68
C SER A 72 12.05 10.00 -2.59
N ALA A 73 13.01 9.20 -3.08
CA ALA A 73 12.96 7.75 -2.94
C ALA A 73 13.15 7.30 -1.48
N LEU A 74 14.10 7.90 -0.74
CA LEU A 74 14.30 7.65 0.70
C LEU A 74 13.04 7.99 1.51
N ALA A 75 12.42 9.13 1.26
CA ALA A 75 11.19 9.55 1.94
C ALA A 75 10.03 8.56 1.72
N GLN A 76 9.91 8.00 0.51
CA GLN A 76 8.93 6.95 0.22
C GLN A 76 9.21 5.65 0.98
N VAL A 77 10.49 5.27 1.12
CA VAL A 77 10.88 4.11 1.92
C VAL A 77 10.58 4.35 3.40
N TYR A 78 10.81 5.55 3.92
CA TYR A 78 10.41 5.91 5.29
C TYR A 78 8.90 5.80 5.51
N LEU A 79 8.07 6.29 4.58
CA LEU A 79 6.61 6.11 4.65
C LEU A 79 6.20 4.64 4.73
N GLN A 80 6.78 3.79 3.87
CA GLN A 80 6.49 2.35 3.85
C GLN A 80 6.99 1.63 5.11
N ALA A 81 8.03 2.17 5.75
CA ALA A 81 8.56 1.68 7.01
C ALA A 81 7.79 2.21 8.24
N GLY A 82 6.78 3.07 8.06
CA GLY A 82 6.04 3.69 9.17
C GLY A 82 6.82 4.78 9.92
N ARG A 83 7.94 5.26 9.34
CA ARG A 83 8.77 6.33 9.88
C ARG A 83 8.30 7.68 9.36
N PHE A 84 7.21 8.19 9.93
CA PHE A 84 6.52 9.38 9.44
C PHE A 84 7.29 10.70 9.66
N ASP A 85 8.02 10.85 10.77
CA ASP A 85 8.86 12.02 11.04
C ASP A 85 10.04 12.11 10.06
N SER A 86 10.73 10.99 9.88
CA SER A 86 11.83 10.84 8.93
C SER A 86 11.36 11.09 7.50
N ALA A 87 10.17 10.56 7.14
CA ALA A 87 9.58 10.78 5.83
C ALA A 87 9.28 12.26 5.57
N ALA A 88 8.63 12.96 6.51
CA ALA A 88 8.27 14.36 6.33
C ALA A 88 9.49 15.26 6.14
N THR A 89 10.51 15.13 6.99
CA THR A 89 11.77 15.87 6.85
C THR A 89 12.44 15.58 5.51
N THR A 90 12.49 14.31 5.11
CA THR A 90 13.17 13.92 3.86
C THR A 90 12.40 14.37 2.61
N PHE A 91 11.06 14.40 2.64
CA PHE A 91 10.28 14.99 1.56
C PHE A 91 10.50 16.50 1.46
N GLN A 92 10.54 17.19 2.60
CA GLN A 92 10.87 18.62 2.62
C GLN A 92 12.24 18.88 2.00
N ASP A 93 13.27 18.13 2.43
CA ASP A 93 14.62 18.24 1.85
C ASP A 93 14.62 17.99 0.33
N ALA A 94 13.85 17.01 -0.14
CA ALA A 94 13.76 16.70 -1.56
C ALA A 94 13.09 17.83 -2.36
N ILE A 95 12.02 18.42 -1.81
CA ILE A 95 11.32 19.56 -2.39
C ILE A 95 12.24 20.79 -2.44
N ASP A 96 13.00 21.06 -1.37
CA ASP A 96 13.96 22.16 -1.29
C ASP A 96 15.11 22.01 -2.30
N LEU A 97 15.48 20.77 -2.64
CA LEU A 97 16.46 20.44 -3.68
C LEU A 97 15.87 20.42 -5.11
N GLY A 98 14.58 20.71 -5.26
CA GLY A 98 13.93 20.88 -6.56
C GLY A 98 13.01 19.75 -7.00
N ALA A 99 12.80 18.70 -6.19
CA ALA A 99 11.77 17.68 -6.45
C ALA A 99 10.37 18.14 -5.99
N ALA A 100 10.01 19.38 -6.38
CA ALA A 100 8.72 19.99 -6.10
C ALA A 100 7.68 19.50 -7.12
N ASP A 101 6.97 18.44 -6.76
CA ASP A 101 5.93 17.83 -7.61
C ASP A 101 4.75 17.34 -6.73
N PRO A 102 3.52 17.19 -7.30
CA PRO A 102 2.34 16.87 -6.50
C PRO A 102 2.42 15.52 -5.78
N ARG A 103 3.27 14.60 -6.24
CA ARG A 103 3.44 13.30 -5.60
C ARG A 103 4.28 13.42 -4.33
N ASN A 104 5.37 14.20 -4.38
CA ASN A 104 6.17 14.46 -3.17
C ASN A 104 5.41 15.33 -2.18
N ALA A 105 4.62 16.30 -2.65
CA ALA A 105 3.73 17.10 -1.80
C ALA A 105 2.67 16.24 -1.09
N LEU A 106 2.01 15.34 -1.81
CA LEU A 106 1.07 14.39 -1.22
C LEU A 106 1.76 13.45 -0.22
N GLY A 107 2.96 12.96 -0.56
CA GLY A 107 3.76 12.13 0.34
C GLY A 107 4.14 12.82 1.64
N MET A 108 4.57 14.08 1.55
CA MET A 108 4.85 14.94 2.70
C MET A 108 3.61 15.15 3.56
N ALA A 109 2.47 15.49 2.95
CA ALA A 109 1.22 15.68 3.68
C ALA A 109 0.79 14.40 4.41
N LEU A 110 0.93 13.22 3.80
CA LEU A 110 0.64 11.94 4.46
C LEU A 110 1.60 11.62 5.59
N ALA A 111 2.89 11.95 5.42
CA ALA A 111 3.88 11.83 6.48
C ALA A 111 3.53 12.75 7.68
N ASP A 112 3.15 14.00 7.42
CA ASP A 112 2.72 14.94 8.46
C ASP A 112 1.45 14.47 9.17
N ILE A 113 0.47 13.94 8.45
CA ILE A 113 -0.73 13.35 9.07
C ILE A 113 -0.36 12.15 9.94
N GLY A 114 0.51 11.25 9.43
CA GLY A 114 0.98 10.07 10.17
C GLY A 114 1.79 10.42 11.41
N ALA A 115 2.40 11.60 11.44
CA ALA A 115 3.10 12.16 12.60
C ALA A 115 2.23 13.09 13.47
N GLY A 116 0.94 13.26 13.14
CA GLY A 116 -0.01 14.08 13.90
C GLY A 116 0.08 15.60 13.63
N ARG A 117 0.89 16.02 12.66
CA ARG A 117 1.07 17.42 12.23
C ARG A 117 0.01 17.85 11.22
N ASN A 118 -1.25 17.60 11.51
CA ASN A 118 -2.39 17.84 10.62
C ASN A 118 -2.45 19.26 10.05
N ARG A 119 -2.12 20.28 10.85
CA ARG A 119 -2.11 21.68 10.39
C ARG A 119 -1.09 21.92 9.28
N GLN A 120 0.09 21.30 9.36
CA GLN A 120 1.13 21.43 8.35
C GLN A 120 0.71 20.71 7.07
N ALA A 121 0.15 19.50 7.20
CA ALA A 121 -0.40 18.75 6.08
C ALA A 121 -1.45 19.55 5.30
N ILE A 122 -2.37 20.22 5.99
CA ILE A 122 -3.42 21.04 5.35
C ILE A 122 -2.83 22.17 4.52
N VAL A 123 -1.79 22.87 5.01
CA VAL A 123 -1.13 23.95 4.27
C VAL A 123 -0.55 23.42 2.94
N ILE A 124 0.10 22.26 2.98
CA ILE A 124 0.67 21.61 1.79
C ILE A 124 -0.44 21.21 0.82
N LEU A 125 -1.51 20.58 1.33
CA LEU A 125 -2.64 20.17 0.50
C LEU A 125 -3.34 21.36 -0.16
N ASP A 126 -3.48 22.48 0.54
CA ASP A 126 -4.07 23.71 0.01
C ASP A 126 -3.18 24.35 -1.06
N GLN A 127 -1.86 24.36 -0.84
CA GLN A 127 -0.89 24.86 -1.83
C GLN A 127 -0.90 24.04 -3.12
N TRP A 128 -1.08 22.73 -3.03
CA TRP A 128 -1.00 21.80 -4.17
C TRP A 128 -2.37 21.33 -4.68
N ARG A 129 -3.46 21.95 -4.21
CA ARG A 129 -4.85 21.50 -4.44
C ARG A 129 -5.22 21.32 -5.91
N ASP A 130 -4.68 22.16 -6.79
CA ASP A 130 -5.03 22.17 -8.22
C ASP A 130 -4.18 21.17 -9.02
N SER A 131 -3.14 20.60 -8.40
CA SER A 131 -2.22 19.62 -9.00
C SER A 131 -2.39 18.20 -8.48
N ILE A 132 -2.87 18.03 -7.24
CA ILE A 132 -3.16 16.72 -6.65
C ILE A 132 -4.51 16.22 -7.20
N PRO A 133 -4.61 14.96 -7.66
CA PRO A 133 -5.89 14.40 -8.10
C PRO A 133 -6.96 14.52 -7.00
N ALA A 134 -8.18 14.92 -7.36
CA ALA A 134 -9.26 15.16 -6.39
C ALA A 134 -9.55 13.96 -5.47
N SER A 135 -9.41 12.72 -5.99
CA SER A 135 -9.56 11.48 -5.22
C SER A 135 -8.51 11.34 -4.10
N ASP A 136 -7.29 11.80 -4.35
CA ASP A 136 -6.19 11.77 -3.38
C ASP A 136 -6.27 12.96 -2.42
N LEU A 137 -6.54 14.16 -2.96
CA LEU A 137 -6.69 15.39 -2.18
C LEU A 137 -7.80 15.27 -1.13
N GLY A 138 -8.99 14.83 -1.55
CA GLY A 138 -10.14 14.74 -0.64
C GLY A 138 -9.95 13.69 0.45
N LEU A 139 -9.29 12.57 0.15
CA LEU A 139 -8.93 11.58 1.17
C LEU A 139 -7.88 12.14 2.15
N ALA A 140 -6.84 12.81 1.65
CA ALA A 140 -5.81 13.40 2.49
C ALA A 140 -6.37 14.49 3.42
N LEU A 141 -7.30 15.33 2.93
CA LEU A 141 -8.00 16.32 3.75
C LEU A 141 -8.83 15.66 4.86
N ALA A 142 -9.56 14.59 4.54
CA ALA A 142 -10.33 13.85 5.54
C ALA A 142 -9.43 13.21 6.61
N LEU A 143 -8.29 12.64 6.21
CA LEU A 143 -7.30 12.08 7.13
C LEU A 143 -6.64 13.14 8.03
N ALA A 144 -6.43 14.35 7.52
CA ALA A 144 -5.93 15.50 8.29
C ALA A 144 -6.97 16.11 9.25
N GLY A 145 -8.18 15.53 9.33
CA GLY A 145 -9.26 15.99 10.20
C GLY A 145 -10.19 17.04 9.60
N GLN A 146 -10.01 17.41 8.33
CA GLN A 146 -10.96 18.24 7.59
C GLN A 146 -11.93 17.36 6.80
N THR A 147 -12.69 16.53 7.53
CA THR A 147 -13.59 15.51 6.99
C THR A 147 -14.66 16.10 6.09
N ASP A 148 -15.31 17.19 6.49
CA ASP A 148 -16.29 17.93 5.68
C ASP A 148 -15.72 18.37 4.33
N ARG A 149 -14.53 19.00 4.33
CA ARG A 149 -13.84 19.46 3.10
C ARG A 149 -13.45 18.28 2.22
N GLY A 150 -12.93 17.21 2.82
CA GLY A 150 -12.56 16.00 2.11
C GLY A 150 -13.75 15.34 1.41
N VAL A 151 -14.88 15.21 2.13
CA VAL A 151 -16.15 14.72 1.58
C VAL A 151 -16.63 15.62 0.43
N ALA A 152 -16.56 16.95 0.57
CA ALA A 152 -16.99 17.86 -0.49
C ALA A 152 -16.16 17.70 -1.77
N VAL A 153 -14.83 17.60 -1.67
CA VAL A 153 -13.93 17.38 -2.82
C VAL A 153 -14.23 16.05 -3.51
N LEU A 154 -14.40 14.97 -2.74
CA LEU A 154 -14.68 13.63 -3.29
C LEU A 154 -16.07 13.54 -3.91
N ALA A 155 -17.08 14.14 -3.28
CA ALA A 155 -18.44 14.19 -3.80
C ALA A 155 -18.52 15.01 -5.09
N GLU A 156 -17.78 16.12 -5.18
CA GLU A 156 -17.71 16.91 -6.41
C GLU A 156 -17.03 16.15 -7.54
N ALA A 157 -15.91 15.46 -7.28
CA ALA A 157 -15.27 14.60 -8.27
C ALA A 157 -16.22 13.51 -8.79
N LEU A 158 -17.05 12.92 -7.91
CA LEU A 158 -18.04 11.93 -8.28
C LEU A 158 -19.15 12.53 -9.15
N ARG A 159 -19.64 13.73 -8.81
CA ARG A 159 -20.62 14.48 -9.64
C ARG A 159 -20.04 14.89 -10.99
N GLY A 160 -18.75 15.21 -11.03
CA GLY A 160 -17.99 15.54 -12.24
C GLY A 160 -17.72 14.34 -13.16
N GLY A 161 -18.11 13.13 -12.77
CA GLY A 161 -18.09 11.93 -13.62
C GLY A 161 -16.99 10.91 -13.30
N ASP A 162 -16.12 11.16 -12.33
CA ASP A 162 -15.19 10.12 -11.85
C ASP A 162 -15.98 9.12 -11.00
N ASN A 163 -16.34 7.98 -11.59
CA ASN A 163 -17.01 6.88 -10.88
C ASN A 163 -16.05 5.69 -10.70
N SER A 164 -14.78 5.96 -10.43
CA SER A 164 -13.80 4.91 -10.16
C SER A 164 -14.08 4.22 -8.81
N PRO A 165 -13.79 2.90 -8.68
CA PRO A 165 -13.86 2.22 -7.39
C PRO A 165 -13.01 2.91 -6.32
N LYS A 166 -11.84 3.46 -6.71
CA LYS A 166 -10.98 4.22 -5.81
C LYS A 166 -11.71 5.44 -5.23
N LEU A 167 -12.33 6.27 -6.07
CA LEU A 167 -13.03 7.45 -5.58
C LEU A 167 -14.19 7.08 -4.66
N ARG A 168 -15.01 6.09 -5.03
CA ARG A 168 -16.14 5.65 -4.20
C ARG A 168 -15.69 5.14 -2.83
N GLN A 169 -14.61 4.36 -2.77
CA GLN A 169 -14.10 3.86 -1.50
C GLN A 169 -13.45 4.95 -0.66
N ASN A 170 -12.73 5.88 -1.29
CA ASN A 170 -12.20 7.05 -0.59
C ASN A 170 -13.34 7.92 -0.02
N LEU A 171 -14.44 8.10 -0.77
CA LEU A 171 -15.63 8.82 -0.31
C LEU A 171 -16.36 8.07 0.81
N ALA A 172 -16.49 6.75 0.71
CA ALA A 172 -17.07 5.92 1.77
C ALA A 172 -16.28 6.04 3.07
N TYR A 173 -14.96 6.02 2.98
CA TYR A 173 -14.08 6.16 4.14
C TYR A 173 -14.09 7.59 4.70
N ALA A 174 -14.11 8.62 3.84
CA ALA A 174 -14.26 10.01 4.28
C ALA A 174 -15.59 10.22 5.04
N TYR A 175 -16.70 9.62 4.58
CA TYR A 175 -17.95 9.62 5.35
C TYR A 175 -17.82 8.92 6.70
N ALA A 176 -17.04 7.84 6.79
CA ALA A 176 -16.83 7.14 8.06
C ALA A 176 -16.02 8.00 9.05
N LEU A 177 -14.96 8.68 8.57
CA LEU A 177 -14.18 9.61 9.38
C LEU A 177 -15.02 10.81 9.85
N ASP A 178 -15.97 11.25 9.03
CA ASP A 178 -16.92 12.32 9.35
C ASP A 178 -18.04 11.88 10.32
N GLY A 179 -18.13 10.59 10.66
CA GLY A 179 -19.21 10.04 11.48
C GLY A 179 -20.54 9.82 10.74
N ARG A 180 -20.55 9.98 9.42
CA ARG A 180 -21.71 9.74 8.53
C ARG A 180 -21.82 8.26 8.15
N TRP A 181 -22.02 7.42 9.16
CA TRP A 181 -21.97 5.95 9.05
C TRP A 181 -22.95 5.36 8.04
N ARG A 182 -24.13 5.96 7.90
CA ARG A 182 -25.15 5.49 6.94
C ARG A 182 -24.68 5.72 5.50
N GLU A 183 -24.18 6.91 5.18
CA GLU A 183 -23.62 7.23 3.87
C GLU A 183 -22.35 6.42 3.58
N ALA A 184 -21.48 6.26 4.57
CA ALA A 184 -20.30 5.41 4.47
C ALA A 184 -20.67 3.98 4.06
N ARG A 185 -21.65 3.38 4.74
CA ARG A 185 -22.12 2.02 4.44
C ARG A 185 -22.74 1.91 3.05
N LEU A 186 -23.59 2.85 2.65
CA LEU A 186 -24.23 2.86 1.33
C LEU A 186 -23.20 2.99 0.20
N MET A 187 -22.19 3.84 0.38
CA MET A 187 -21.13 4.02 -0.61
C MET A 187 -20.20 2.79 -0.66
N ALA A 188 -19.79 2.26 0.50
CA ALA A 188 -18.93 1.08 0.57
C ALA A 188 -19.58 -0.16 -0.06
N ALA A 189 -20.89 -0.34 0.12
CA ALA A 189 -21.65 -1.46 -0.45
C ALA A 189 -21.63 -1.54 -1.99
N GLN A 190 -21.17 -0.49 -2.68
CA GLN A 190 -21.02 -0.52 -4.14
C GLN A 190 -19.84 -1.39 -4.60
N ASP A 191 -18.79 -1.54 -3.78
CA ASP A 191 -17.62 -2.36 -4.14
C ASP A 191 -17.26 -3.43 -3.09
N VAL A 192 -17.90 -3.41 -1.91
CA VAL A 192 -17.67 -4.39 -0.83
C VAL A 192 -18.85 -5.36 -0.76
N PRO A 193 -18.62 -6.68 -0.85
CA PRO A 193 -19.66 -7.69 -0.65
C PRO A 193 -20.39 -7.56 0.68
N ALA A 194 -21.69 -7.88 0.69
CA ALA A 194 -22.55 -7.67 1.86
C ALA A 194 -22.07 -8.42 3.12
N ASP A 195 -21.45 -9.60 2.95
CA ASP A 195 -20.86 -10.41 4.02
C ASP A 195 -19.59 -9.79 4.63
N GLN A 196 -18.93 -8.87 3.93
CA GLN A 196 -17.70 -8.20 4.37
C GLN A 196 -17.94 -6.76 4.84
N LEU A 197 -19.12 -6.21 4.54
CA LEU A 197 -19.43 -4.80 4.77
C LEU A 197 -19.42 -4.44 6.25
N ASP A 198 -20.00 -5.28 7.12
CA ASP A 198 -20.01 -5.03 8.57
C ASP A 198 -18.59 -5.00 9.15
N ALA A 199 -17.77 -5.99 8.82
CA ALA A 199 -16.38 -6.06 9.25
C ALA A 199 -15.59 -4.82 8.81
N ARG A 200 -15.82 -4.34 7.57
CA ARG A 200 -15.17 -3.15 7.04
C ARG A 200 -15.58 -1.88 7.80
N ILE A 201 -16.87 -1.69 8.05
CA ILE A 201 -17.36 -0.51 8.80
C ILE A 201 -16.83 -0.54 10.24
N SER A 202 -16.79 -1.71 10.88
CA SER A 202 -16.21 -1.87 12.22
C SER A 202 -14.70 -1.60 12.25
N GLU A 203 -13.95 -1.92 11.20
CA GLU A 203 -12.53 -1.57 11.06
C GLU A 203 -12.31 -0.05 10.98
N TRP A 204 -13.09 0.65 10.15
CA TRP A 204 -13.03 2.10 10.07
C TRP A 204 -13.46 2.78 11.38
N ALA A 205 -14.45 2.24 12.08
CA ALA A 205 -14.87 2.75 13.38
C ALA A 205 -13.76 2.64 14.45
N ARG A 206 -13.01 1.53 14.46
CA ARG A 206 -11.88 1.34 15.40
C ARG A 206 -10.75 2.32 15.15
N SER A 207 -10.50 2.65 13.88
CA SER A 207 -9.42 3.56 13.46
C SER A 207 -9.88 5.00 13.27
N GLY A 208 -11.14 5.34 13.56
CA GLY A 208 -11.71 6.67 13.28
C GLY A 208 -11.38 7.74 14.32
N ARG A 209 -10.78 7.39 15.46
CA ARG A 209 -10.53 8.35 16.54
C ARG A 209 -9.41 9.32 16.20
N PRO A 210 -9.51 10.63 16.47
CA PRO A 210 -8.50 11.61 16.06
C PRO A 210 -7.06 11.21 16.44
N GLU A 211 -6.85 10.63 17.62
CA GLU A 211 -5.57 10.17 18.17
C GLU A 211 -4.92 9.01 17.39
N ASP A 212 -5.70 8.19 16.68
CA ASP A 212 -5.21 7.03 15.92
C ASP A 212 -4.66 7.40 14.53
N TYR A 213 -4.11 8.61 14.37
CA TYR A 213 -3.65 9.12 13.07
C TYR A 213 -2.53 8.28 12.46
N ASN A 214 -1.58 7.84 13.29
CA ASN A 214 -0.48 6.97 12.88
C ASN A 214 -1.00 5.61 12.43
N VAL A 215 -1.96 5.02 13.17
CA VAL A 215 -2.58 3.73 12.84
C VAL A 215 -3.38 3.82 11.54
N ARG A 216 -4.16 4.91 11.34
CA ARG A 216 -4.90 5.12 10.09
C ARG A 216 -3.99 5.19 8.87
N VAL A 217 -3.00 6.08 8.92
CA VAL A 217 -2.10 6.29 7.79
C VAL A 217 -1.27 5.04 7.54
N ALA A 218 -0.76 4.39 8.59
CA ALA A 218 -0.04 3.12 8.46
C ALA A 218 -0.91 2.02 7.85
N GLY A 219 -2.15 1.84 8.31
CA GLY A 219 -3.10 0.87 7.77
C GLY A 219 -3.40 1.09 6.28
N LEU A 220 -3.59 2.35 5.87
CA LEU A 220 -3.84 2.71 4.49
C LEU A 220 -2.63 2.50 3.57
N LEU A 221 -1.42 2.70 4.09
CA LEU A 221 -0.17 2.50 3.36
C LEU A 221 0.35 1.05 3.45
N GLY A 222 -0.21 0.23 4.35
CA GLY A 222 0.32 -1.08 4.72
C GLY A 222 1.69 -1.01 5.40
N ALA A 223 1.98 0.09 6.08
CA ALA A 223 3.18 0.27 6.86
C ALA A 223 3.00 -0.30 8.27
N PRO A 224 4.08 -0.73 8.95
CA PRO A 224 4.01 -1.08 10.37
C PRO A 224 3.79 0.18 11.22
N VAL A 225 3.09 0.04 12.35
CA VAL A 225 2.97 1.11 13.35
C VAL A 225 4.16 0.99 14.30
N ARG A 226 5.05 1.99 14.31
CA ARG A 226 6.24 2.00 15.15
C ARG A 226 6.61 3.43 15.56
N SER A 227 7.49 3.53 16.54
CA SER A 227 8.15 4.80 16.87
C SER A 227 9.19 5.17 15.81
N ASP A 228 9.27 6.45 15.49
CA ASP A 228 10.24 7.01 14.56
C ASP A 228 11.25 7.90 15.30
N PRO A 229 12.55 7.58 15.31
CA PRO A 229 13.56 8.43 15.91
C PRO A 229 13.87 9.70 15.10
N GLY A 230 13.27 9.86 13.90
CA GLY A 230 13.57 10.94 12.97
C GLY A 230 14.75 10.63 12.06
N GLN A 231 15.02 11.54 11.11
CA GLN A 231 16.08 11.36 10.12
C GLN A 231 17.47 11.29 10.81
N PRO A 232 18.36 10.36 10.43
CA PRO A 232 19.72 10.33 10.95
C PRO A 232 20.45 11.66 10.72
N VAL A 233 21.15 12.17 11.74
CA VAL A 233 21.88 13.45 11.66
C VAL A 233 22.87 13.50 10.50
N ALA A 234 23.45 12.36 10.12
CA ALA A 234 24.37 12.26 8.98
C ALA A 234 23.72 12.55 7.61
N LEU A 235 22.38 12.50 7.51
CA LEU A 235 21.63 12.75 6.28
C LEU A 235 20.97 14.14 6.24
N ALA A 236 21.04 14.91 7.33
CA ALA A 236 20.45 16.24 7.39
C ALA A 236 21.05 17.14 6.30
N LEU A 237 20.17 17.79 5.51
CA LEU A 237 20.60 18.58 4.36
C LEU A 237 21.44 19.81 4.76
N ASN A 238 21.15 20.36 5.95
CA ASN A 238 21.79 21.56 6.49
C ASN A 238 22.56 21.24 7.78
N VAL A 239 23.43 20.22 7.78
CA VAL A 239 24.45 20.13 8.84
C VAL A 239 25.37 21.32 8.64
N ALA A 240 25.18 22.39 9.43
CA ALA A 240 26.21 23.39 9.65
C ALA A 240 27.52 22.61 9.86
N PRO A 241 28.61 22.92 9.14
CA PRO A 241 29.83 22.13 9.24
C PRO A 241 30.09 22.00 10.73
N ALA A 242 30.13 20.75 11.23
CA ALA A 242 30.48 20.50 12.60
C ALA A 242 31.70 21.38 12.83
N ALA A 243 31.56 22.38 13.72
CA ALA A 243 32.70 23.18 14.14
C ALA A 243 33.81 22.16 14.33
N PRO A 244 34.96 22.29 13.61
CA PRO A 244 35.97 21.24 13.59
C PRO A 244 36.10 20.79 15.03
N ARG A 245 35.87 19.49 15.31
CA ARG A 245 35.97 18.97 16.67
C ARG A 245 37.37 19.38 17.11
N MET A 246 37.44 20.51 17.82
CA MET A 246 38.64 20.98 18.46
C MET A 246 38.97 19.80 19.34
N ALA A 247 40.12 19.18 19.06
CA ALA A 247 40.63 18.09 19.87
C ALA A 247 40.33 18.46 21.31
N GLU A 248 39.56 17.60 21.99
CA GLU A 248 39.22 17.79 23.38
C GLU A 248 40.54 18.01 24.11
N ALA A 249 40.81 19.27 24.44
CA ALA A 249 42.01 19.61 25.16
C ALA A 249 41.84 18.90 26.49
N ALA A 250 42.78 17.99 26.77
CA ALA A 250 42.86 17.33 28.07
C ALA A 250 42.63 18.41 29.15
N PRO A 251 41.71 18.19 30.11
CA PRO A 251 41.43 19.18 31.12
C PRO A 251 42.75 19.60 31.74
N PRO A 252 43.04 20.92 31.88
CA PRO A 252 44.25 21.34 32.54
C PRO A 252 44.25 20.69 33.93
N ALA A 253 45.32 19.95 34.23
CA ALA A 253 45.54 19.46 35.57
C ALA A 253 45.62 20.68 36.48
N PHE A 254 44.54 20.94 37.23
CA PHE A 254 44.57 21.89 38.32
C PHE A 254 45.50 21.34 39.39
N THR A 255 46.76 21.76 39.36
CA THR A 255 47.61 21.69 40.54
C THR A 255 47.04 22.68 41.53
N ALA A 256 46.41 22.19 42.59
CA ALA A 256 46.02 23.00 43.72
C ALA A 256 47.26 23.76 44.23
N PRO A 257 47.26 25.11 44.27
CA PRO A 257 48.27 25.82 45.02
C PRO A 257 47.96 25.61 46.50
N GLY A 258 48.81 24.85 47.18
CA GLY A 258 48.88 24.87 48.64
C GLY A 258 49.34 26.25 49.08
N GLY A 259 48.39 27.10 49.46
CA GLY A 259 48.65 28.42 50.01
C GLY A 259 47.48 28.82 50.89
N GLU A 260 47.73 28.84 52.21
CA GLU A 260 46.82 29.39 53.21
C GLU A 260 46.44 30.83 52.85
N LEU A 261 45.14 31.11 52.79
CA LEU A 261 44.63 32.46 52.62
C LEU A 261 44.67 33.21 53.96
N PRO A 262 45.06 34.51 53.98
CA PRO A 262 45.02 35.33 55.19
C PRO A 262 43.58 35.73 55.54
N ALA A 263 43.30 35.85 56.84
CA ALA A 263 42.01 36.30 57.36
C ALA A 263 41.71 37.73 56.94
N VAL A 264 40.56 37.93 56.27
CA VAL A 264 40.01 39.27 55.97
C VAL A 264 38.98 39.57 57.04
N GLY A 265 39.19 40.70 57.73
CA GLY A 265 38.38 41.18 58.84
C GLY A 265 36.99 41.66 58.45
N ASP A 266 36.15 41.67 59.46
CA ASP A 266 34.76 42.13 59.49
C ASP A 266 34.65 43.58 59.01
N ASP A 267 34.03 43.80 57.84
CA ASP A 267 33.20 44.97 57.54
C ASP A 267 32.70 44.92 56.07
N ALA A 268 31.52 44.33 55.85
CA ALA A 268 30.71 44.54 54.66
C ALA A 268 29.21 44.38 54.99
N PRO A 269 28.33 45.25 54.44
CA PRO A 269 26.96 45.41 54.92
C PRO A 269 26.04 44.23 54.57
N GLU A 270 25.20 43.92 55.55
CA GLU A 270 24.23 42.84 55.63
C GLU A 270 23.14 42.95 54.54
N TYR A 271 23.06 41.97 53.65
CA TYR A 271 21.96 41.84 52.69
C TYR A 271 20.89 40.92 53.28
N VAL A 272 19.78 41.51 53.72
CA VAL A 272 18.64 40.79 54.31
C VAL A 272 17.85 40.09 53.22
N PHE A 273 17.88 38.76 53.20
CA PHE A 273 16.89 37.94 52.49
C PHE A 273 15.71 37.67 53.44
N PRO A 274 14.44 37.74 52.97
CA PRO A 274 13.29 37.40 53.81
C PRO A 274 13.26 35.91 54.13
N ASP A 275 13.02 35.60 55.41
CA ASP A 275 12.87 34.26 55.98
C ASP A 275 11.80 33.44 55.24
N PHE A 276 12.23 32.35 54.60
CA PHE A 276 11.34 31.23 54.35
C PHE A 276 11.43 30.29 55.55
N ALA A 277 10.31 30.16 56.26
CA ALA A 277 10.17 29.26 57.40
C ALA A 277 10.62 27.84 57.06
N ALA A 278 11.42 27.28 57.98
CA ALA A 278 11.96 25.94 57.91
C ALA A 278 10.87 24.89 57.66
N VAL A 279 11.03 24.12 56.59
CA VAL A 279 10.30 22.87 56.37
C VAL A 279 10.74 21.87 57.46
N PRO A 280 9.82 21.23 58.19
CA PRO A 280 10.20 20.24 59.21
C PRO A 280 10.89 19.04 58.56
N PRO A 281 11.86 18.41 59.26
CA PRO A 281 12.56 17.24 58.75
C PRO A 281 11.61 16.04 58.61
N VAL A 282 11.64 15.42 57.43
CA VAL A 282 10.96 14.15 57.14
C VAL A 282 11.63 13.04 57.99
N PRO A 283 10.88 12.18 58.69
CA PRO A 283 11.46 11.11 59.49
C PRO A 283 12.09 10.04 58.60
N GLU A 284 13.35 9.73 58.89
CA GLU A 284 14.12 8.64 58.31
C GLU A 284 13.61 7.30 58.88
N LEU A 285 12.81 6.58 58.09
CA LEU A 285 12.46 5.19 58.37
C LEU A 285 13.63 4.29 57.96
N ALA A 286 14.33 3.79 58.97
CA ALA A 286 15.30 2.73 58.84
C ALA A 286 14.62 1.40 58.51
N GLU A 287 14.70 0.95 57.26
CA GLU A 287 14.45 -0.45 56.90
C GLU A 287 15.78 -1.13 56.52
N LYS A 288 16.10 -2.17 57.29
CA LYS A 288 17.26 -3.05 57.12
C LYS A 288 17.17 -3.77 55.77
N PRO A 289 18.29 -4.06 55.09
CA PRO A 289 18.27 -4.89 53.89
C PRO A 289 17.98 -6.34 54.30
N GLN A 290 16.76 -6.81 54.05
CA GLN A 290 16.46 -8.23 54.03
C GLN A 290 16.95 -8.80 52.71
N ALA A 291 17.94 -9.69 52.79
CA ALA A 291 18.34 -10.55 51.68
C ALA A 291 17.16 -11.47 51.34
N VAL A 292 16.53 -11.25 50.20
CA VAL A 292 15.64 -12.24 49.58
C VAL A 292 16.55 -13.24 48.88
N ALA A 293 16.64 -14.44 49.45
CA ALA A 293 17.29 -15.57 48.80
C ALA A 293 16.52 -15.93 47.53
N GLU A 294 17.20 -15.80 46.40
CA GLU A 294 16.71 -16.21 45.09
C GLU A 294 16.83 -17.74 44.99
N ALA A 295 15.78 -18.46 45.39
CA ALA A 295 15.65 -19.88 45.08
C ALA A 295 15.10 -20.01 43.66
N GLY A 296 15.98 -20.04 42.67
CA GLY A 296 15.62 -20.44 41.31
C GLY A 296 15.20 -21.92 41.28
N PRO A 297 14.24 -22.32 40.41
CA PRO A 297 13.88 -23.72 40.27
C PRO A 297 15.08 -24.55 39.79
N ALA A 298 15.33 -25.67 40.45
CA ALA A 298 16.50 -26.53 40.22
C ALA A 298 16.50 -27.27 38.87
N SER A 299 15.43 -27.20 38.07
CA SER A 299 15.39 -27.68 36.69
C SER A 299 14.18 -27.16 35.92
N PHE A 300 14.30 -27.15 34.59
CA PHE A 300 13.27 -26.70 33.64
C PHE A 300 11.97 -27.52 33.69
N GLU A 301 12.01 -28.76 34.17
CA GLU A 301 10.83 -29.63 34.30
C GLU A 301 10.00 -29.34 35.57
N ALA A 302 10.58 -28.73 36.60
CA ALA A 302 9.87 -28.37 37.83
C ALA A 302 8.99 -27.10 37.68
N ALA A 303 9.21 -26.29 36.64
CA ALA A 303 8.44 -25.07 36.39
C ALA A 303 7.04 -25.32 35.77
N PHE A 304 6.77 -26.55 35.27
CA PHE A 304 5.52 -26.90 34.59
C PHE A 304 4.65 -27.92 35.34
N ALA A 305 5.05 -28.33 36.55
CA ALA A 305 4.37 -29.40 37.29
C ALA A 305 3.24 -28.91 38.24
N GLU A 306 3.11 -27.60 38.48
CA GLU A 306 2.18 -27.09 39.50
C GLU A 306 1.17 -26.09 38.93
N THR A 307 0.27 -26.57 38.08
CA THR A 307 -1.08 -25.98 37.97
C THR A 307 -2.09 -27.03 37.53
N VAL A 308 -2.38 -27.99 38.42
CA VAL A 308 -3.58 -28.82 38.31
C VAL A 308 -4.24 -28.88 39.69
N LEU A 309 -5.07 -27.89 40.01
CA LEU A 309 -6.38 -28.08 40.64
C LEU A 309 -7.15 -26.76 40.76
N ALA A 310 -8.46 -26.85 40.53
CA ALA A 310 -9.53 -25.91 40.89
C ALA A 310 -9.84 -24.74 39.95
N ALA A 311 -10.58 -25.04 38.87
CA ALA A 311 -12.01 -24.71 38.73
C ALA A 311 -12.35 -24.62 37.24
N GLU A 312 -12.99 -25.65 36.69
CA GLU A 312 -13.56 -25.55 35.35
C GLU A 312 -14.74 -24.56 35.36
N PRO A 313 -14.77 -23.51 34.52
CA PRO A 313 -16.03 -22.94 34.12
C PRO A 313 -16.68 -23.94 33.15
N GLY A 314 -17.48 -24.86 33.69
CA GLY A 314 -18.37 -25.69 32.88
C GLY A 314 -19.28 -24.78 32.05
N PHE A 315 -19.08 -24.80 30.73
CA PHE A 315 -20.00 -24.16 29.80
C PHE A 315 -21.32 -24.93 29.81
N VAL A 316 -22.25 -24.50 30.65
CA VAL A 316 -23.64 -24.98 30.56
C VAL A 316 -24.31 -24.19 29.44
N SER A 317 -24.30 -24.74 28.22
CA SER A 317 -25.22 -24.32 27.17
C SER A 317 -26.65 -24.60 27.63
N ARG A 318 -27.29 -23.62 28.27
CA ARG A 318 -28.75 -23.58 28.38
C ARG A 318 -29.24 -22.79 27.18
N PRO A 319 -29.66 -23.43 26.08
CA PRO A 319 -30.33 -22.71 25.02
C PRO A 319 -31.61 -22.11 25.60
N VAL A 320 -31.62 -20.79 25.79
CA VAL A 320 -32.87 -20.07 25.97
C VAL A 320 -33.53 -20.09 24.60
N VAL A 321 -34.42 -21.06 24.39
CA VAL A 321 -35.35 -21.05 23.26
C VAL A 321 -36.31 -19.89 23.54
N GLN A 322 -35.97 -18.71 23.04
CA GLN A 322 -36.94 -17.64 22.96
C GLN A 322 -37.98 -18.06 21.92
N GLN A 323 -39.18 -18.43 22.38
CA GLN A 323 -40.30 -18.65 21.49
C GLN A 323 -40.61 -17.31 20.81
N LEU A 324 -40.16 -17.17 19.56
CA LEU A 324 -40.67 -16.15 18.66
C LEU A 324 -42.19 -16.37 18.55
N PRO A 325 -43.01 -15.31 18.68
CA PRO A 325 -44.44 -15.45 18.44
C PRO A 325 -44.62 -15.98 17.02
N GLU A 326 -45.29 -17.13 16.90
CA GLU A 326 -45.72 -17.66 15.62
C GLU A 326 -46.53 -16.57 14.95
N ARG A 327 -45.99 -16.03 13.85
CA ARG A 327 -46.74 -15.15 12.98
C ARG A 327 -47.83 -16.04 12.39
N SER A 328 -49.02 -15.97 12.98
CA SER A 328 -50.21 -16.61 12.44
C SER A 328 -50.41 -16.07 11.05
N VAL A 329 -50.03 -16.88 10.06
CA VAL A 329 -50.43 -16.66 8.68
C VAL A 329 -51.92 -16.98 8.66
N GLN A 330 -52.74 -15.98 8.99
CA GLN A 330 -54.11 -15.89 8.54
C GLN A 330 -54.06 -16.00 7.03
N ARG A 331 -54.26 -17.22 6.52
CA ARG A 331 -54.57 -17.45 5.12
C ARG A 331 -55.97 -16.90 4.93
N ASP A 332 -56.07 -15.62 4.60
CA ASP A 332 -57.24 -15.09 3.94
C ASP A 332 -57.44 -15.92 2.68
N ARG A 333 -58.47 -16.78 2.71
CA ARG A 333 -58.99 -17.50 1.55
C ARG A 333 -59.60 -16.45 0.63
N VAL A 334 -58.77 -15.79 -0.17
CA VAL A 334 -59.24 -15.15 -1.38
C VAL A 334 -59.45 -16.25 -2.40
N ALA A 335 -60.73 -16.61 -2.59
CA ALA A 335 -61.18 -17.50 -3.64
C ALA A 335 -60.74 -16.93 -4.99
N ASN A 336 -59.67 -17.50 -5.54
CA ASN A 336 -59.31 -17.29 -6.94
C ASN A 336 -59.57 -18.58 -7.68
N THR A 337 -60.63 -18.56 -8.50
CA THR A 337 -61.03 -19.63 -9.40
C THR A 337 -59.90 -19.94 -10.38
N ALA A 338 -59.12 -20.97 -10.08
CA ALA A 338 -58.13 -21.52 -10.98
C ALA A 338 -58.83 -22.29 -12.10
N ARG A 339 -58.82 -21.71 -13.31
CA ARG A 339 -59.05 -22.46 -14.55
C ARG A 339 -57.78 -23.28 -14.81
N LEU A 340 -57.92 -24.60 -14.79
CA LEU A 340 -56.86 -25.56 -15.04
C LEU A 340 -56.33 -25.42 -16.48
N THR A 341 -55.08 -24.99 -16.65
CA THR A 341 -54.29 -25.28 -17.84
C THR A 341 -53.07 -26.12 -17.46
N ARG A 342 -53.15 -27.37 -17.90
CA ARG A 342 -52.15 -28.45 -17.98
C ARG A 342 -50.68 -27.99 -17.93
N ALA A 343 -49.94 -28.52 -16.96
CA ALA A 343 -48.50 -28.39 -16.83
C ALA A 343 -47.75 -29.13 -17.96
N ALA A 344 -46.75 -28.48 -18.55
CA ALA A 344 -45.71 -29.10 -19.35
C ALA A 344 -44.42 -29.22 -18.52
N ALA A 345 -43.72 -30.34 -18.67
CA ALA A 345 -42.53 -30.78 -17.95
C ALA A 345 -41.34 -29.79 -18.01
N PRO A 346 -40.38 -29.85 -17.05
CA PRO A 346 -39.24 -28.94 -17.02
C PRO A 346 -38.27 -29.22 -18.18
N ALA A 347 -38.01 -28.20 -18.99
CA ALA A 347 -36.98 -28.21 -20.02
C ALA A 347 -35.58 -28.15 -19.36
N LYS A 348 -34.76 -29.16 -19.65
CA LYS A 348 -33.34 -29.19 -19.33
C LYS A 348 -32.63 -28.10 -20.13
N VAL A 349 -31.91 -27.20 -19.45
CA VAL A 349 -31.03 -26.21 -20.07
C VAL A 349 -29.88 -26.98 -20.74
N SER A 350 -29.93 -27.06 -22.07
CA SER A 350 -28.85 -27.60 -22.89
C SER A 350 -27.68 -26.61 -22.88
N LYS A 351 -26.48 -27.13 -22.59
CA LYS A 351 -25.23 -26.46 -22.94
C LYS A 351 -25.27 -26.22 -24.45
N ALA A 352 -25.30 -24.96 -24.86
CA ALA A 352 -25.17 -24.58 -26.25
C ALA A 352 -23.73 -24.86 -26.70
N SER A 353 -23.50 -26.09 -27.14
CA SER A 353 -22.38 -26.45 -28.01
C SER A 353 -22.69 -25.85 -29.38
N TYR A 354 -22.03 -24.76 -29.75
CA TYR A 354 -22.11 -24.25 -31.12
C TYR A 354 -21.05 -24.96 -31.96
N ALA A 355 -21.50 -25.86 -32.85
CA ALA A 355 -20.72 -26.42 -33.93
C ALA A 355 -20.62 -25.40 -35.09
N PRO A 356 -19.55 -25.40 -35.88
CA PRO A 356 -19.18 -24.29 -36.75
C PRO A 356 -20.07 -24.22 -37.99
N ALA A 357 -20.61 -23.04 -38.30
CA ALA A 357 -21.15 -22.74 -39.62
C ALA A 357 -19.97 -22.49 -40.58
N ARG A 358 -19.79 -23.40 -41.53
CA ARG A 358 -18.82 -23.26 -42.63
C ARG A 358 -19.37 -22.31 -43.69
N GLY A 359 -18.62 -21.23 -43.93
CA GLY A 359 -18.51 -20.53 -45.19
C GLY A 359 -17.05 -20.09 -45.31
N LYS A 360 -16.24 -20.85 -46.06
CA LYS A 360 -14.82 -20.59 -46.29
C LYS A 360 -14.67 -19.40 -47.24
N GLU A 361 -14.68 -18.19 -46.71
CA GLU A 361 -13.68 -17.21 -47.13
C GLU A 361 -12.51 -17.37 -46.15
N GLU A 362 -11.29 -17.24 -46.62
CA GLU A 362 -10.11 -17.52 -45.80
C GLU A 362 -10.05 -16.49 -44.66
N CYS A 363 -10.62 -16.83 -43.50
CA CYS A 363 -10.58 -16.07 -42.25
C CYS A 363 -9.12 -15.95 -41.79
N THR A 364 -8.40 -15.07 -42.46
CA THR A 364 -6.95 -14.91 -42.41
C THR A 364 -6.55 -13.86 -41.39
N HIS A 365 -7.49 -13.11 -40.82
CA HIS A 365 -7.20 -11.96 -39.98
C HIS A 365 -7.83 -12.07 -38.58
N LEU A 366 -7.07 -11.61 -37.59
CA LEU A 366 -7.49 -11.43 -36.22
C LEU A 366 -7.44 -9.95 -35.86
N VAL A 367 -8.32 -9.55 -34.94
CA VAL A 367 -8.38 -8.19 -34.43
C VAL A 367 -8.07 -8.19 -32.94
N GLN A 368 -6.89 -7.68 -32.57
CA GLN A 368 -6.52 -7.48 -31.17
C GLN A 368 -7.24 -6.26 -30.61
N LEU A 369 -8.04 -6.49 -29.57
CA LEU A 369 -8.82 -5.47 -28.87
C LEU A 369 -8.12 -4.95 -27.60
N GLY A 370 -7.16 -5.71 -27.04
CA GLY A 370 -6.43 -5.27 -25.85
C GLY A 370 -5.32 -6.22 -25.41
N SER A 371 -4.45 -5.72 -24.53
CA SER A 371 -3.40 -6.49 -23.85
C SER A 371 -3.53 -6.27 -22.34
N PHE A 372 -3.68 -7.33 -21.57
CA PHE A 372 -3.93 -7.26 -20.13
C PHE A 372 -2.83 -7.93 -19.33
N SER A 373 -2.63 -7.49 -18.09
CA SER A 373 -1.61 -8.01 -17.19
C SER A 373 -1.97 -9.35 -16.52
N SER A 374 -3.18 -9.88 -16.75
CA SER A 374 -3.60 -11.20 -16.26
C SER A 374 -4.69 -11.80 -17.15
N GLU A 375 -4.77 -13.13 -17.15
CA GLU A 375 -5.77 -13.87 -17.93
C GLU A 375 -7.21 -13.58 -17.48
N ALA A 376 -7.44 -13.47 -16.18
CA ALA A 376 -8.75 -13.13 -15.62
C ALA A 376 -9.23 -11.74 -16.06
N ARG A 377 -8.32 -10.76 -16.14
CA ARG A 377 -8.64 -9.41 -16.65
C ARG A 377 -8.91 -9.43 -18.15
N ALA A 378 -8.19 -10.25 -18.91
CA ALA A 378 -8.41 -10.44 -20.34
C ALA A 378 -9.83 -10.99 -20.63
N ARG A 379 -10.27 -12.01 -19.89
CA ARG A 379 -11.64 -12.55 -20.02
C ARG A 379 -12.72 -11.54 -19.64
N LYS A 380 -12.55 -10.85 -18.50
CA LYS A 380 -13.50 -9.80 -18.07
C LYS A 380 -13.56 -8.63 -19.07
N ALA A 381 -12.43 -8.30 -19.70
CA ALA A 381 -12.40 -7.26 -20.72
C ALA A 381 -13.14 -7.68 -22.00
N TRP A 382 -13.08 -8.96 -22.39
CA TRP A 382 -13.89 -9.48 -23.47
C TRP A 382 -15.39 -9.28 -23.23
N ASP A 383 -15.88 -9.55 -22.02
CA ASP A 383 -17.30 -9.33 -21.68
C ASP A 383 -17.70 -7.85 -21.84
N ILE A 384 -16.80 -6.93 -21.48
CA ILE A 384 -17.01 -5.48 -21.67
C ILE A 384 -17.03 -5.13 -23.17
N PHE A 385 -16.11 -5.70 -23.96
CA PHE A 385 -16.08 -5.47 -25.41
C PHE A 385 -17.32 -6.04 -26.11
N ALA A 386 -17.75 -7.25 -25.73
CA ALA A 386 -18.93 -7.92 -26.25
C ALA A 386 -20.26 -7.28 -25.79
N ALA A 387 -20.26 -6.55 -24.67
CA ALA A 387 -21.39 -5.72 -24.24
C ALA A 387 -21.47 -4.41 -25.04
N LYS A 388 -20.33 -3.80 -25.35
CA LYS A 388 -20.25 -2.55 -26.12
C LYS A 388 -20.44 -2.75 -27.63
N ASN A 389 -20.02 -3.91 -28.15
CA ASN A 389 -20.15 -4.30 -29.56
C ASN A 389 -20.82 -5.69 -29.61
N PRO A 390 -22.16 -5.75 -29.72
CA PRO A 390 -22.88 -7.02 -29.79
C PRO A 390 -22.45 -7.92 -30.97
N GLU A 391 -21.89 -7.33 -32.02
CA GLU A 391 -21.35 -8.03 -33.20
C GLU A 391 -20.14 -8.90 -32.86
N LEU A 392 -19.35 -8.54 -31.83
CA LEU A 392 -18.20 -9.34 -31.39
C LEU A 392 -18.59 -10.71 -30.83
N ARG A 393 -19.85 -10.89 -30.40
CA ARG A 393 -20.36 -12.18 -29.90
C ARG A 393 -20.46 -13.25 -30.97
N LYS A 394 -20.44 -12.86 -32.25
CA LYS A 394 -20.47 -13.78 -33.39
C LYS A 394 -19.09 -14.35 -33.73
N TYR A 395 -18.03 -13.76 -33.16
CA TYR A 395 -16.64 -14.09 -33.45
C TYR A 395 -16.00 -14.82 -32.26
N GLU A 396 -14.98 -15.63 -32.54
CA GLU A 396 -14.31 -16.42 -31.51
C GLU A 396 -13.34 -15.55 -30.70
N MET A 397 -13.40 -15.67 -29.37
CA MET A 397 -12.44 -15.02 -28.47
C MET A 397 -11.16 -15.86 -28.39
N THR A 398 -10.03 -15.30 -28.82
CA THR A 398 -8.71 -15.90 -28.66
C THR A 398 -7.88 -15.09 -27.67
N ILE A 399 -7.34 -15.77 -26.65
CA ILE A 399 -6.39 -15.16 -25.70
C ILE A 399 -4.99 -15.70 -25.97
N THR A 400 -4.09 -14.85 -26.43
CA THR A 400 -2.70 -15.22 -26.71
C THR A 400 -1.77 -14.67 -25.63
N PRO A 401 -1.02 -15.51 -24.89
CA PRO A 401 0.01 -15.03 -23.98
C PRO A 401 1.16 -14.43 -24.78
N ALA A 402 1.67 -13.29 -24.34
CA ALA A 402 2.77 -12.59 -24.99
C ALA A 402 3.72 -11.98 -23.96
N ILE A 403 5.02 -12.05 -24.25
CA ILE A 403 6.06 -11.39 -23.46
C ILE A 403 6.51 -10.15 -24.22
N VAL A 404 6.25 -8.97 -23.64
CA VAL A 404 6.66 -7.69 -24.21
C VAL A 404 7.58 -7.02 -23.20
N ARG A 405 8.85 -6.77 -23.58
CA ARG A 405 9.86 -6.14 -22.71
C ARG A 405 10.01 -6.85 -21.34
N GLY A 406 9.98 -8.18 -21.34
CA GLY A 406 10.18 -9.00 -20.13
C GLY A 406 8.96 -9.12 -19.20
N LYS A 407 7.79 -8.59 -19.57
CA LYS A 407 6.53 -8.70 -18.80
C LYS A 407 5.51 -9.57 -19.53
N ASN A 408 4.77 -10.39 -18.78
CA ASN A 408 3.71 -11.25 -19.30
C ASN A 408 2.43 -10.47 -19.53
N TYR A 409 1.89 -10.58 -20.73
CA TYR A 409 0.61 -10.02 -21.14
C TYR A 409 -0.28 -11.09 -21.74
N TRP A 410 -1.59 -10.91 -21.59
CA TRP A 410 -2.62 -11.72 -22.22
C TRP A 410 -3.34 -10.84 -23.23
N ARG A 411 -3.11 -11.09 -24.51
CA ARG A 411 -3.71 -10.36 -25.62
C ARG A 411 -5.06 -10.96 -25.94
N VAL A 412 -6.09 -10.12 -25.97
CA VAL A 412 -7.45 -10.52 -26.35
C VAL A 412 -7.63 -10.13 -27.80
N ALA A 413 -7.90 -11.12 -28.63
CA ALA A 413 -8.22 -10.94 -30.03
C ALA A 413 -9.55 -11.62 -30.37
N ALA A 414 -10.27 -11.03 -31.31
CA ALA A 414 -11.38 -11.68 -31.98
C ALA A 414 -10.84 -12.33 -33.27
N ALA A 415 -11.14 -13.61 -33.47
CA ALA A 415 -10.73 -14.39 -34.63
C ALA A 415 -11.92 -14.62 -35.58
N GLY A 416 -11.62 -14.88 -36.86
CA GLY A 416 -12.63 -15.19 -37.86
C GLY A 416 -12.99 -14.04 -38.80
N PHE A 417 -12.07 -13.09 -39.05
CA PHE A 417 -12.31 -11.97 -39.95
C PHE A 417 -11.59 -12.13 -41.30
N ASP A 418 -12.21 -11.58 -42.33
CA ASP A 418 -11.53 -11.23 -43.58
C ASP A 418 -10.79 -9.90 -43.45
N ARG A 419 -9.82 -9.67 -44.34
CA ARG A 419 -8.97 -8.47 -44.32
C ARG A 419 -9.76 -7.15 -44.28
N LYS A 420 -10.86 -7.09 -45.05
CA LYS A 420 -11.70 -5.89 -45.15
C LYS A 420 -12.57 -5.69 -43.91
N GLU A 421 -13.12 -6.77 -43.35
CA GLU A 421 -13.93 -6.74 -42.14
C GLU A 421 -13.09 -6.37 -40.90
N ALA A 422 -11.89 -6.97 -40.78
CA ALA A 422 -10.97 -6.66 -39.70
C ALA A 422 -10.57 -5.17 -39.68
N ALA A 423 -10.32 -4.58 -40.85
CA ALA A 423 -9.99 -3.16 -40.98
C ALA A 423 -11.19 -2.24 -40.65
N GLY A 424 -12.40 -2.62 -41.06
CA GLY A 424 -13.64 -1.89 -40.75
C GLY A 424 -13.92 -1.85 -39.25
N LEU A 425 -13.94 -3.02 -38.60
CA LEU A 425 -14.14 -3.14 -37.15
C LEU A 425 -13.08 -2.33 -36.38
N CYS A 426 -11.83 -2.39 -36.83
CA CYS A 426 -10.76 -1.67 -36.16
C CYS A 426 -10.86 -0.15 -36.27
N SER A 427 -11.36 0.34 -37.41
CA SER A 427 -11.63 1.76 -37.63
C SER A 427 -12.79 2.24 -36.75
N ASP A 428 -13.82 1.42 -36.57
CA ASP A 428 -14.95 1.73 -35.70
C ASP A 428 -14.58 1.73 -34.21
N VAL A 429 -13.73 0.79 -33.78
CA VAL A 429 -13.19 0.76 -32.42
C VAL A 429 -12.30 1.97 -32.15
N LYS A 430 -11.44 2.36 -33.11
CA LYS A 430 -10.59 3.56 -33.02
C LYS A 430 -11.41 4.85 -32.95
N ARG A 431 -12.48 4.97 -33.74
CA ARG A 431 -13.41 6.11 -33.69
C ARG A 431 -14.08 6.28 -32.32
N ARG A 432 -14.26 5.18 -31.58
CA ARG A 432 -14.81 5.17 -30.22
C ARG A 432 -13.73 5.32 -29.14
N GLY A 433 -12.50 5.67 -29.52
CA GLY A 433 -11.37 5.88 -28.61
C GLY A 433 -10.70 4.59 -28.11
N GLY A 434 -11.00 3.44 -28.70
CA GLY A 434 -10.42 2.15 -28.34
C GLY A 434 -9.14 1.84 -29.12
N GLY A 435 -8.18 1.19 -28.45
CA GLY A 435 -7.00 0.63 -29.11
C GLY A 435 -7.37 -0.63 -29.89
N CYS A 436 -7.05 -0.66 -31.18
CA CYS A 436 -7.29 -1.83 -32.02
C CYS A 436 -6.15 -2.05 -33.03
N ILE A 437 -5.77 -3.31 -33.22
CA ILE A 437 -4.78 -3.76 -34.20
C ILE A 437 -5.32 -4.98 -34.95
N ALA A 438 -5.49 -4.87 -36.27
CA ALA A 438 -5.77 -6.00 -37.15
C ALA A 438 -4.46 -6.60 -37.68
N TYR A 439 -4.32 -7.92 -37.66
CA TYR A 439 -3.15 -8.64 -38.14
C TYR A 439 -3.54 -9.99 -38.75
N ALA A 440 -2.69 -10.53 -39.61
CA ALA A 440 -2.94 -11.81 -40.25
C ALA A 440 -2.57 -12.98 -39.31
N ALA A 441 -3.33 -14.07 -39.36
CA ALA A 441 -3.21 -15.24 -38.48
C ALA A 441 -1.86 -15.96 -38.63
N ASP A 442 -1.29 -15.93 -39.83
CA ASP A 442 0.03 -16.46 -40.19
C ASP A 442 1.19 -15.57 -39.73
N ARG A 443 0.90 -14.31 -39.35
CA ARG A 443 1.90 -13.33 -38.89
C ARG A 443 1.54 -12.77 -37.51
N PRO A 444 1.75 -13.55 -36.44
CA PRO A 444 1.42 -13.13 -35.09
C PRO A 444 2.24 -11.90 -34.65
N LEU A 445 1.65 -11.08 -33.78
CA LEU A 445 2.28 -9.88 -33.27
C LEU A 445 3.54 -10.21 -32.43
N PRO A 446 4.57 -9.34 -32.43
CA PRO A 446 5.83 -9.59 -31.72
C PRO A 446 5.62 -9.99 -30.25
N GLY A 447 6.37 -11.00 -29.81
CA GLY A 447 6.35 -11.51 -28.44
C GLY A 447 5.24 -12.52 -28.13
N ALA A 448 4.42 -12.93 -29.10
CA ALA A 448 3.43 -13.98 -28.91
C ALA A 448 4.10 -15.33 -28.60
N LEU A 449 3.65 -16.00 -27.54
CA LEU A 449 4.03 -17.38 -27.24
C LEU A 449 3.10 -18.32 -28.01
N PRO A 450 3.59 -19.46 -28.51
CA PRO A 450 2.74 -20.46 -29.16
C PRO A 450 1.64 -20.89 -28.18
N SER A 451 0.40 -20.85 -28.64
CA SER A 451 -0.75 -21.31 -27.85
C SER A 451 -0.55 -22.77 -27.48
N ARG A 452 -1.04 -23.15 -26.30
CA ARG A 452 -0.98 -24.50 -25.74
C ARG A 452 -1.91 -25.44 -26.54
N GLY A 453 -1.50 -25.78 -27.75
CA GLY A 453 -2.15 -26.69 -28.68
C GLY A 453 -1.03 -27.29 -29.52
N ASP A 454 -0.78 -28.57 -29.23
CA ASP A 454 0.16 -29.48 -29.89
C ASP A 454 1.67 -29.14 -29.73
N ASN A 455 2.31 -29.89 -28.81
CA ASN A 455 3.76 -29.92 -28.50
C ASN A 455 4.31 -28.78 -27.62
N ALA A 456 4.04 -28.84 -26.31
CA ALA A 456 4.79 -28.07 -25.31
C ALA A 456 5.73 -28.96 -24.49
N PRO A 457 7.04 -28.65 -24.37
CA PRO A 457 7.85 -29.19 -23.29
C PRO A 457 7.38 -28.60 -21.95
N ARG A 458 7.20 -29.48 -20.96
CA ARG A 458 6.75 -29.14 -19.60
C ARG A 458 7.84 -28.32 -18.88
N MET A 459 7.57 -27.04 -18.61
CA MET A 459 8.40 -26.25 -17.68
C MET A 459 8.01 -26.60 -16.24
N ALA A 460 9.01 -27.02 -15.48
CA ALA A 460 8.94 -27.44 -14.09
C ALA A 460 8.58 -26.26 -13.18
N ALA A 461 7.77 -26.56 -12.16
CA ALA A 461 7.52 -25.68 -11.04
C ALA A 461 8.80 -25.54 -10.20
N ARG A 462 9.23 -24.30 -9.97
CA ARG A 462 9.86 -23.85 -8.73
C ARG A 462 9.40 -22.44 -8.43
#